data_AF-A0AAV4V726-F1
#
_entry.id   AF-A0AAV4V726-F1
#
_cell.length_a   1.000
_cell.length_b   1.000
_cell.length_c   1.000
_cell.angle_alpha   90.00
_cell.angle_beta   90.00
_cell.angle_gamma   90.00
#
_symmetry.space_group_name_H-M   'P 1'
#
loop_
_entity.id
_entity.type
_entity.pdbx_description
1 polymer ?
#
loop_
_entity_poly.entity_id
_entity_poly.type
_entity_poly.pdbx_seq_one_letter_code
_entity_poly.pdbx_strand_id
1 'polypeptide(L)'
;MESNPNDFLTQYKAISAKLKKRFLRKPNISEASAQFGMLAKELENQECPHYSAFCCLAVARCEHTIGNPVYESQNLLQGSTVIS
;
A
#
# COMPACT_ATOMS: atom_id res chain seq x y z
N MET A 1 -2.51 -11.20 -21.17
CA MET A 1 -2.64 -9.77 -20.86
C MET A 1 -1.41 -9.42 -20.03
N GLU A 2 -0.34 -8.87 -20.61
CA GLU A 2 0.84 -8.51 -19.82
C GLU A 2 0.56 -7.18 -19.12
N SER A 3 0.09 -7.27 -17.88
CA SER A 3 -0.01 -6.13 -16.95
C SER A 3 1.38 -5.54 -16.77
N ASN A 4 1.68 -4.45 -17.48
CA ASN A 4 2.98 -3.81 -17.53
C ASN A 4 3.49 -3.53 -16.10
N PRO A 5 4.45 -4.33 -15.57
CA PRO A 5 4.79 -4.29 -14.15
C PRO A 5 5.47 -2.98 -13.75
N ASN A 6 5.90 -2.22 -14.75
CA ASN A 6 6.53 -0.93 -14.57
C ASN A 6 5.58 0.15 -14.05
N ASP A 7 4.28 0.11 -14.33
CA ASP A 7 3.36 1.16 -13.88
C ASP A 7 3.11 1.10 -12.37
N PHE A 8 2.82 -0.09 -11.84
CA PHE A 8 2.58 -0.24 -10.40
C PHE A 8 3.87 -0.06 -9.58
N LEU A 9 5.01 -0.56 -10.08
CA LEU A 9 6.31 -0.35 -9.42
C LEU A 9 6.69 1.13 -9.41
N THR A 10 6.36 1.86 -10.46
CA THR A 10 6.58 3.31 -10.54
C THR A 10 5.70 4.04 -9.54
N GLN A 11 4.42 3.69 -9.43
CA GLN A 11 3.53 4.24 -8.39
C GLN A 11 4.00 3.88 -6.99
N TYR A 12 4.36 2.62 -6.71
CA TYR A 12 4.87 2.17 -5.42
C TYR A 12 6.16 2.94 -5.03
N LYS A 13 7.10 3.10 -5.96
CA LYS A 13 8.32 3.89 -5.76
C LYS A 13 8.01 5.37 -5.58
N ALA A 14 7.03 5.93 -6.31
CA ALA A 14 6.61 7.31 -6.16
C ALA A 14 6.02 7.57 -4.78
N ILE A 15 5.15 6.69 -4.27
CA ILE A 15 4.57 6.76 -2.92
C ILE A 15 5.68 6.65 -1.86
N SER A 16 6.60 5.68 -2.02
CA SER A 16 7.75 5.50 -1.14
C SER A 16 8.70 6.72 -1.15
N ALA A 17 8.90 7.34 -2.32
CA ALA A 17 9.72 8.54 -2.46
C ALA A 17 9.04 9.78 -1.86
N LYS A 18 7.70 9.89 -1.97
CA LYS A 18 6.91 10.93 -1.30
C LYS A 18 7.00 10.80 0.22
N LEU A 19 6.91 9.57 0.76
CA LEU A 19 7.17 9.28 2.17
C LEU A 19 8.56 9.75 2.57
N LYS A 20 9.60 9.32 1.85
CA LYS A 20 11.01 9.64 2.15
C LYS A 20 11.33 11.14 2.04
N LYS A 21 10.76 11.87 1.06
CA LYS A 21 10.97 13.31 0.88
C LYS A 21 10.20 14.17 1.90
N ARG A 22 9.03 13.73 2.38
CA ARG A 22 8.24 14.46 3.39
C ARG A 22 8.68 14.22 4.84
N PHE A 23 9.66 13.35 5.09
CA PHE A 23 10.26 13.18 6.43
C PHE A 23 10.80 14.50 7.04
N LEU A 24 11.04 15.55 6.24
CA LEU A 24 11.46 16.87 6.74
C LEU A 24 10.30 17.80 7.22
N ARG A 25 9.03 17.51 6.92
CA ARG A 25 7.86 18.28 7.42
C ARG A 25 6.69 17.32 7.64
N LYS A 26 6.42 16.96 8.90
CA LYS A 26 5.27 16.14 9.38
C LYS A 26 4.78 15.12 8.34
N PRO A 27 5.34 13.91 8.30
CA PRO A 27 4.98 12.94 7.28
C PRO A 27 3.50 12.55 7.44
N ASN A 28 2.66 12.88 6.45
CA ASN A 28 1.28 12.40 6.34
C ASN A 28 1.30 10.92 5.92
N ILE A 29 1.74 10.05 6.83
CA ILE A 29 1.85 8.61 6.60
C ILE A 29 0.46 8.02 6.26
N SER A 30 -0.65 8.64 6.72
CA SER A 30 -2.03 8.29 6.32
C SER A 30 -2.32 8.51 4.84
N GLU A 31 -1.75 9.54 4.20
CA GLU A 31 -1.96 9.73 2.75
C GLU A 31 -1.21 8.66 1.94
N ALA A 32 -0.05 8.22 2.44
CA ALA A 32 0.73 7.19 1.79
C ALA A 32 0.06 5.82 1.95
N SER A 33 -0.45 5.52 3.14
CA SER A 33 -1.23 4.31 3.40
C SER A 33 -2.47 4.25 2.50
N ALA A 34 -3.23 5.35 2.37
CA ALA A 34 -4.37 5.43 1.45
C ALA A 34 -3.98 5.19 -0.01
N GLN A 35 -2.86 5.78 -0.48
CA GLN A 35 -2.34 5.55 -1.84
C GLN A 35 -1.93 4.09 -2.07
N PHE A 36 -1.28 3.44 -1.11
CA PHE A 36 -0.96 2.01 -1.21
C PHE A 36 -2.23 1.14 -1.21
N GLY A 37 -3.27 1.53 -0.47
CA GLY A 37 -4.57 0.83 -0.49
C GLY A 37 -5.29 0.94 -1.84
N MET A 38 -5.21 2.10 -2.51
CA MET A 38 -5.71 2.26 -3.88
C MET A 38 -4.93 1.38 -4.86
N LEU A 39 -3.60 1.35 -4.74
CA LEU A 39 -2.74 0.50 -5.57
C LEU A 39 -3.06 -0.99 -5.37
N ALA A 40 -3.34 -1.41 -4.13
CA ALA A 40 -3.73 -2.79 -3.82
C ALA A 40 -5.01 -3.19 -4.56
N LYS A 41 -6.05 -2.34 -4.55
CA LYS A 41 -7.30 -2.58 -5.29
C LYS A 41 -7.09 -2.64 -6.80
N GLU A 42 -6.24 -1.78 -7.35
CA GLU A 42 -5.93 -1.81 -8.77
C GLU A 42 -5.19 -3.09 -9.17
N LEU A 43 -4.26 -3.56 -8.32
CA LEU A 43 -3.56 -4.82 -8.49
C LEU A 43 -4.46 -6.05 -8.36
N GLU A 44 -5.46 -5.99 -7.49
CA GLU A 44 -6.50 -7.02 -7.37
C GLU A 44 -7.34 -7.10 -8.66
N ASN A 45 -7.71 -5.94 -9.23
CA ASN A 45 -8.42 -5.86 -10.52
C ASN A 45 -7.54 -6.28 -11.72
N GLN A 46 -6.21 -6.23 -11.58
CA GLN A 46 -5.25 -6.73 -12.56
C GLN A 46 -4.94 -8.23 -12.40
N GLU A 47 -5.74 -8.97 -11.62
CA GLU A 47 -5.58 -10.40 -11.36
C GLU A 47 -4.22 -10.76 -10.73
N CYS A 48 -3.61 -9.82 -9.99
CA CYS A 48 -2.32 -9.97 -9.32
C CYS A 48 -2.47 -9.96 -7.78
N PRO A 49 -3.10 -10.99 -7.18
CA PRO A 49 -3.45 -11.02 -5.75
C PRO A 49 -2.22 -10.94 -4.83
N HIS A 50 -1.09 -11.56 -5.21
CA HIS A 50 0.15 -11.50 -4.45
C HIS A 50 0.69 -10.07 -4.28
N TYR A 51 0.57 -9.24 -5.31
CA TYR A 51 1.02 -7.85 -5.26
C TYR A 51 0.03 -6.97 -4.49
N SER A 52 -1.27 -7.24 -4.58
CA SER A 52 -2.29 -6.59 -3.74
C SER A 52 -2.02 -6.85 -2.25
N ALA A 53 -1.75 -8.11 -1.87
CA ALA A 53 -1.38 -8.48 -0.51
C ALA A 53 -0.12 -7.75 -0.01
N PHE A 54 0.91 -7.62 -0.87
CA PHE A 54 2.13 -6.89 -0.55
C PHE A 54 1.87 -5.39 -0.30
N CYS A 55 0.98 -4.79 -1.08
CA CYS A 55 0.55 -3.40 -0.89
C CYS A 55 -0.25 -3.26 0.42
N CYS A 56 -1.20 -4.15 0.70
CA CYS A 56 -1.94 -4.16 1.97
C CYS A 56 -1.03 -4.27 3.21
N LEU A 57 0.03 -5.07 3.14
CA LEU A 57 1.06 -5.14 4.19
C LEU A 57 1.81 -3.82 4.36
N ALA A 58 2.14 -3.14 3.26
CA ALA A 58 2.77 -1.82 3.32
C ALA A 58 1.84 -0.77 3.96
N VAL A 59 0.53 -0.82 3.66
CA VAL A 59 -0.49 0.02 4.31
C VAL A 59 -0.51 -0.23 5.82
N ALA A 60 -0.59 -1.50 6.24
CA ALA A 60 -0.62 -1.85 7.65
C ALA A 60 0.62 -1.34 8.41
N ARG A 61 1.80 -1.44 7.80
CA ARG A 61 3.05 -0.90 8.36
C ARG A 61 3.04 0.63 8.47
N CYS A 62 2.44 1.31 7.50
CA CYS A 62 2.25 2.76 7.54
C CYS A 62 1.32 3.15 8.70
N GLU A 63 0.17 2.49 8.84
CA GLU A 63 -0.81 2.74 9.91
C GLU A 63 -0.26 2.42 11.30
N HIS A 64 0.55 1.37 11.43
CA HIS A 64 1.29 1.06 12.65
C HIS A 64 2.22 2.22 13.05
N THR A 65 2.93 2.81 12.08
CA THR A 65 3.83 3.95 12.33
C THR A 65 3.06 5.22 12.72
N ILE A 66 1.82 5.37 12.26
CA ILE A 66 0.93 6.48 12.64
C ILE A 66 0.38 6.30 14.06
N GLY A 67 0.26 5.04 14.52
CA GLY A 67 -0.40 4.70 15.77
C GLY A 67 -1.90 4.43 15.61
N ASN A 68 -2.33 3.93 14.45
CA ASN A 68 -3.71 3.52 14.18
C ASN A 68 -3.84 1.98 14.15
N PRO A 69 -3.89 1.30 15.31
CA PRO A 69 -3.92 -0.16 15.38
C PRO A 69 -5.17 -0.79 14.75
N VAL A 70 -6.28 -0.05 14.71
CA VAL A 70 -7.54 -0.50 14.09
C VAL A 70 -7.37 -0.66 12.58
N TYR A 71 -6.81 0.36 11.92
CA TYR A 71 -6.56 0.35 10.48
C TYR A 71 -5.47 -0.65 10.11
N GLU A 72 -4.41 -0.77 10.93
CA GLU A 72 -3.39 -1.82 10.78
C GLU A 72 -4.04 -3.22 10.70
N SER A 73 -4.89 -3.54 11.67
CA SER A 73 -5.56 -4.84 11.77
C SER A 73 -6.49 -5.10 10.58
N GLN A 74 -7.25 -4.09 10.16
CA GLN A 74 -8.12 -4.19 8.99
C GLN A 74 -7.33 -4.44 7.71
N ASN A 75 -6.21 -3.74 7.51
CA ASN A 75 -5.39 -3.90 6.32
C ASN A 75 -4.62 -5.22 6.29
N LEU A 76 -4.19 -5.73 7.44
CA LEU A 76 -3.63 -7.08 7.57
C LEU A 76 -4.66 -8.15 7.19
N LEU A 77 -5.88 -8.01 7.71
CA LEU A 77 -6.96 -8.95 7.41
C LEU A 77 -7.31 -8.92 5.92
N GLN A 78 -7.44 -7.72 5.35
CA GLN A 78 -7.72 -7.55 3.92
C GLN A 78 -6.61 -8.18 3.08
N GLY A 79 -5.34 -7.92 3.40
CA GLY A 79 -4.19 -8.54 2.74
C GLY A 79 -4.22 -10.07 2.80
N SER A 80 -4.62 -10.65 3.93
CA SER A 80 -4.79 -12.10 4.11
C SER A 80 -5.93 -12.67 3.26
N THR A 81 -7.04 -11.94 3.11
CA THR A 81 -8.18 -12.38 2.30
C THR A 81 -7.85 -12.39 0.81
N VAL A 82 -7.01 -11.48 0.31
CA VAL A 82 -6.68 -11.42 -1.13
C VAL A 82 -5.86 -12.63 -1.60
N ILE A 83 -5.22 -13.35 -0.68
CA ILE A 83 -4.36 -14.52 -0.96
C ILE A 83 -5.05 -15.86 -0.65
N SER A 84 -6.27 -15.83 -0.10
CA SER A 84 -7.08 -17.02 0.23
C SER A 84 -8.01 -17.37 -0.93
#